data_AF-A0A5A9N0E7-F1
#
_entry.id   AF-A0A5A9N0E7-F1
#
_cell.length_a   1.000
_cell.length_b   1.000
_cell.length_c   1.000
_cell.angle_alpha   90.00
_cell.angle_beta   90.00
_cell.angle_gamma   90.00
#
_symmetry.space_group_name_H-M   'P 1'
#
loop_
_entity.id
_entity.type
_entity.pdbx_description
1 polymer ?
#
loop_
_entity_poly.entity_id
_entity_poly.type
_entity_poly.pdbx_seq_one_letter_code
_entity_poly.pdbx_strand_id
1 'polypeptide(L)'
;MGCCYSSESETTEQDVNERKPLIDPNQDRKPTNGMERNTDSLPSNRTDEQAQLTGILQRTALNIIDVSAVDSQGMEQHEYMDRARQYSTKLEVLSRTLSQKKPVPLPSLTSQPHQVLAADLVPFTDVQQVSKIAAYAYSAISQIKVDAKEELVVQFAIP
;
A
#
# COMPACT_ATOMS: atom_id res chain seq x y z
N MET A 1 -4.74 -6.35 -20.97
CA MET A 1 -5.59 -5.15 -21.26
C MET A 1 -6.42 -4.90 -20.01
N GLY A 2 -5.84 -4.20 -19.03
CA GLY A 2 -6.50 -3.89 -17.76
C GLY A 2 -6.32 -2.41 -17.48
N CYS A 3 -7.42 -1.66 -17.46
CA CYS A 3 -7.45 -0.25 -17.13
C CYS A 3 -8.29 -0.07 -15.86
N CYS A 4 -7.65 0.25 -14.75
CA CYS A 4 -8.29 0.79 -13.56
C CYS A 4 -8.28 2.32 -13.67
N TYR A 5 -9.45 2.93 -13.71
CA TYR A 5 -9.63 4.38 -13.69
C TYR A 5 -10.44 4.72 -12.44
N SER A 6 -9.81 5.38 -11.48
CA SER A 6 -10.47 6.02 -10.34
C SER A 6 -10.40 7.52 -10.58
N SER A 7 -11.52 8.13 -10.96
CA SER A 7 -11.69 9.58 -10.88
C SER A 7 -12.50 9.88 -9.63
N GLU A 8 -11.79 10.30 -8.59
CA GLU A 8 -12.32 11.04 -7.46
C GLU A 8 -12.96 12.35 -7.96
N SER A 9 -14.17 12.65 -7.50
CA SER A 9 -14.70 14.01 -7.48
C SER A 9 -15.45 14.19 -6.17
N GLU A 10 -14.71 14.61 -5.14
CA GLU A 10 -15.27 15.16 -3.92
C GLU A 10 -15.88 16.53 -4.18
N THR A 11 -17.11 16.69 -3.72
CA THR A 11 -17.82 17.96 -3.58
C THR A 11 -17.17 18.85 -2.53
N THR A 12 -16.56 19.93 -3.00
CA THR A 12 -16.62 21.29 -2.43
C THR A 12 -16.62 21.43 -0.90
N GLU A 13 -15.42 21.59 -0.32
CA GLU A 13 -15.19 22.63 0.67
C GLU A 13 -14.12 23.58 0.11
N GLN A 14 -14.52 24.83 -0.10
CA GLN A 14 -13.70 25.91 -0.65
C GLN A 14 -12.61 26.29 0.35
N ASP A 15 -11.39 25.77 0.20
CA ASP A 15 -10.22 26.41 0.79
C ASP A 15 -9.83 27.62 -0.07
N VAL A 16 -10.24 28.80 0.39
CA VAL A 16 -10.00 30.11 -0.24
C VAL A 16 -8.49 30.45 -0.29
N ASN A 17 -7.61 29.64 0.32
CA ASN A 17 -6.19 29.90 0.39
C ASN A 17 -5.38 29.37 -0.81
N GLU A 18 -5.92 28.46 -1.64
CA GLU A 18 -5.16 27.83 -2.73
C GLU A 18 -5.11 28.65 -4.04
N ARG A 19 -5.92 29.71 -4.17
CA ARG A 19 -5.96 30.57 -5.37
C ARG A 19 -5.20 31.89 -5.25
N LYS A 20 -4.42 32.10 -4.18
CA LYS A 20 -3.57 33.30 -4.08
C LYS A 20 -2.36 33.18 -5.01
N PRO A 21 -2.19 34.10 -5.99
CA PRO A 21 -0.95 34.19 -6.74
C PRO A 21 0.18 34.55 -5.77
N LEU A 22 1.25 33.75 -5.73
CA LEU A 22 2.42 33.99 -4.88
C LEU A 22 3.33 35.12 -5.40
N ILE A 23 2.94 35.80 -6.48
CA ILE A 23 3.76 36.81 -7.16
C ILE A 23 2.86 38.00 -7.46
N ASP A 24 3.16 39.12 -6.81
CA ASP A 24 2.59 40.43 -7.14
C ASP A 24 3.26 40.94 -8.44
N PRO A 25 2.52 41.17 -9.54
CA PRO A 25 3.13 41.55 -10.82
C PRO A 25 3.65 42.99 -10.86
N ASN A 26 3.53 43.77 -9.77
CA ASN A 26 4.01 45.15 -9.69
C ASN A 26 5.00 45.37 -8.53
N GLN A 27 6.18 44.76 -8.60
CA GLN A 27 7.35 45.31 -7.90
C GLN A 27 8.35 45.89 -8.88
N ASP A 28 8.43 47.21 -8.83
CA ASP A 28 9.29 48.08 -9.61
C ASP A 28 10.73 47.55 -9.72
N ARG A 29 11.18 47.39 -10.96
CA ARG A 29 12.60 47.19 -11.29
C ARG A 29 13.38 48.42 -10.87
N LYS A 30 14.18 48.31 -9.81
CA LYS A 30 15.28 49.26 -9.56
C LYS A 30 16.63 48.52 -9.65
N PRO A 31 17.44 48.77 -10.69
CA PRO A 31 18.79 48.25 -10.72
C PRO A 31 19.64 49.17 -9.84
N THR A 32 20.22 48.63 -8.77
CA THR A 32 21.26 49.37 -8.04
C THR A 32 22.50 48.49 -8.01
N ASN A 33 23.36 48.70 -9.02
CA ASN A 33 24.74 48.26 -8.99
C ASN A 33 25.44 48.86 -7.75
N GLY A 34 26.33 48.09 -7.13
CA GLY A 34 27.45 48.65 -6.37
C GLY A 34 27.83 47.93 -5.09
N MET A 35 28.91 47.14 -5.19
CA MET A 35 29.99 46.97 -4.20
C MET A 35 29.68 46.32 -2.83
N GLU A 36 30.25 45.12 -2.69
CA GLU A 36 30.86 44.51 -1.50
C GLU A 36 30.27 44.75 -0.09
N ARG A 37 29.85 43.63 0.53
CA ARG A 37 30.26 43.37 1.92
C ARG A 37 30.47 41.87 2.15
N ASN A 38 31.74 41.45 2.10
CA ASN A 38 32.22 40.32 2.88
C ASN A 38 31.85 40.58 4.36
N THR A 39 30.97 39.77 4.92
CA THR A 39 30.80 39.64 6.36
C THR A 39 30.71 38.16 6.70
N ASP A 40 31.79 37.68 7.32
CA ASP A 40 31.82 36.66 8.35
C ASP A 40 31.37 35.24 7.97
N SER A 41 32.35 34.48 7.47
CA SER A 41 32.33 33.03 7.42
C SER A 41 32.33 32.41 8.82
N LEU A 42 31.15 32.09 9.36
CA LEU A 42 31.01 31.10 10.43
C LEU A 42 30.84 29.69 9.83
N PRO A 43 31.75 28.74 10.09
CA PRO A 43 31.61 27.36 9.65
C PRO A 43 30.93 26.54 10.76
N SER A 44 29.60 26.51 10.81
CA SER A 44 28.90 25.55 11.69
C SER A 44 27.52 25.16 11.19
N ASN A 45 26.70 26.09 10.68
CA ASN A 45 25.33 25.80 10.24
C ASN A 45 25.20 25.20 8.83
N ARG A 46 26.22 25.37 7.96
CA ARG A 46 26.16 24.88 6.57
C ARG A 46 26.09 23.36 6.46
N THR A 47 26.70 22.66 7.42
CA THR A 47 26.75 21.19 7.41
C THR A 47 25.39 20.57 7.72
N ASP A 48 24.59 21.21 8.57
CA ASP A 48 23.24 20.73 8.93
C ASP A 48 22.24 20.95 7.78
N GLU A 49 22.24 22.14 7.16
CA GLU A 49 21.40 22.41 5.98
C GLU A 49 21.72 21.44 4.83
N GLN A 50 23.00 21.15 4.59
CA GLN A 50 23.40 20.18 3.57
C GLN A 50 22.95 18.74 3.91
N ALA A 51 22.95 18.35 5.19
CA ALA A 51 22.44 17.06 5.63
C ALA A 51 20.91 16.96 5.47
N GLN A 52 20.18 18.04 5.76
CA GLN A 52 18.73 18.11 5.55
C GLN A 52 18.37 17.99 4.06
N LEU A 53 19.08 18.69 3.18
CA LEU A 53 18.90 18.58 1.73
C LEU A 53 19.24 17.17 1.22
N THR A 54 20.28 16.55 1.76
CA THR A 54 20.63 15.14 1.44
C THR A 54 19.52 14.19 1.89
N GLY A 55 18.94 14.40 3.08
CA GLY A 55 17.82 13.61 3.58
C GLY A 55 16.56 13.76 2.70
N ILE A 56 16.27 14.98 2.25
CA ILE A 56 15.17 15.24 1.31
C ILE A 56 15.41 14.49 0.00
N LEU A 57 16.60 14.59 -0.59
CA LEU A 57 16.92 13.90 -1.84
C LEU A 57 16.85 12.38 -1.71
N GLN A 58 17.38 11.81 -0.63
CA GLN A 58 17.30 10.37 -0.36
C GLN A 58 15.85 9.91 -0.19
N ARG A 59 15.05 10.64 0.59
CA ARG A 59 13.64 10.31 0.79
C ARG A 59 12.84 10.42 -0.51
N THR A 60 13.10 11.46 -1.29
CA THR A 60 12.49 11.63 -2.62
C THR A 60 12.90 10.48 -3.56
N ALA A 61 14.17 10.10 -3.59
CA ALA A 61 14.66 9.00 -4.42
C ALA A 61 14.01 7.64 -4.05
N LEU A 62 13.73 7.42 -2.76
CA LEU A 62 13.03 6.20 -2.29
C LEU A 62 11.53 6.20 -2.58
N ASN A 63 10.90 7.38 -2.69
CA ASN A 63 9.45 7.51 -2.87
C ASN A 63 9.04 7.67 -4.34
N ILE A 64 9.96 8.05 -5.23
CA ILE A 64 9.69 8.11 -6.66
C ILE A 64 9.58 6.68 -7.21
N ILE A 65 8.53 6.42 -7.96
CA ILE A 65 8.31 5.14 -8.64
C ILE A 65 9.07 5.15 -9.96
N ASP A 66 10.02 4.24 -10.12
CA ASP A 66 10.63 3.97 -11.42
C ASP A 66 9.67 3.14 -12.29
N VAL A 67 8.99 3.82 -13.22
CA VAL A 67 8.06 3.21 -14.17
C VAL A 67 8.76 2.35 -15.24
N SER A 68 10.09 2.41 -15.34
CA SER A 68 10.90 1.66 -16.30
C SER A 68 11.54 0.39 -15.71
N ALA A 69 11.39 0.15 -14.41
CA ALA A 69 12.01 -0.98 -13.70
C ALA A 69 11.52 -2.38 -14.12
N VAL A 70 10.57 -2.48 -15.06
CA VAL A 70 10.02 -3.76 -15.56
C VAL A 70 11.09 -4.61 -16.27
N ASP A 71 12.08 -3.96 -16.89
CA ASP A 71 13.18 -4.61 -17.64
C ASP A 71 14.52 -4.57 -16.87
N SER A 72 14.49 -4.23 -15.57
CA SER A 72 15.69 -4.20 -14.73
C SER A 72 16.51 -5.47 -14.94
N GLN A 73 17.77 -5.32 -15.34
CA GLN A 73 18.73 -6.42 -15.41
C GLN A 73 18.61 -7.22 -14.12
N GLY A 74 18.02 -8.41 -14.23
CA GLY A 74 17.92 -9.33 -13.12
C GLY A 74 19.32 -9.59 -12.56
N MET A 75 19.35 -9.98 -11.29
CA MET A 75 20.57 -10.48 -10.66
C MET A 75 21.30 -11.44 -11.61
N GLU A 76 22.61 -11.27 -11.78
CA GLU A 76 23.35 -12.12 -12.70
C GLU A 76 23.28 -13.59 -12.24
N GLN A 77 23.25 -14.53 -13.17
CA GLN A 77 23.06 -15.95 -12.86
C GLN A 77 24.07 -16.46 -11.81
N HIS A 78 25.32 -16.04 -11.90
CA HIS A 78 26.37 -16.48 -10.98
C HIS A 78 26.20 -15.88 -9.58
N GLU A 79 25.85 -14.59 -9.47
CA GLU A 79 25.52 -13.96 -8.19
C GLU A 79 24.34 -14.69 -7.53
N TYR A 80 23.31 -15.04 -8.31
CA TYR A 80 22.14 -15.76 -7.81
C TYR A 80 22.54 -17.12 -7.24
N MET A 81 23.36 -17.88 -7.97
CA MET A 81 23.83 -19.19 -7.53
C MET A 81 24.68 -19.11 -6.26
N ASP A 82 25.55 -18.10 -6.15
CA ASP A 82 26.35 -17.87 -4.95
C ASP A 82 25.49 -17.48 -3.76
N ARG A 83 24.50 -16.59 -3.97
CA ARG A 83 23.56 -16.19 -2.93
C ARG A 83 22.68 -17.35 -2.46
N ALA A 84 22.20 -18.19 -3.39
CA ALA A 84 21.45 -19.39 -3.06
C ALA A 84 22.28 -20.35 -2.20
N ARG A 85 23.55 -20.61 -2.59
CA ARG A 85 24.48 -21.42 -1.80
C ARG A 85 24.69 -20.84 -0.40
N GLN A 86 24.95 -19.55 -0.30
CA GLN A 86 25.13 -18.86 0.99
C GLN A 86 23.91 -19.02 1.90
N TYR A 87 22.70 -18.86 1.36
CA TYR A 87 21.47 -19.04 2.13
C TYR A 87 21.26 -20.49 2.54
N SER A 88 21.52 -21.46 1.65
CA SER A 88 21.45 -22.88 2.01
C SER A 88 22.39 -23.23 3.14
N THR A 89 23.65 -22.77 3.10
CA THR A 89 24.62 -23.01 4.19
C THR A 89 24.19 -22.35 5.49
N LYS A 90 23.75 -21.09 5.46
CA LYS A 90 23.25 -20.39 6.65
C LYS A 90 22.03 -21.10 7.24
N LEU A 91 21.10 -21.54 6.39
CA LEU A 91 19.91 -22.27 6.80
C LEU A 91 20.25 -23.62 7.41
N GLU A 92 21.22 -24.35 6.87
CA GLU A 92 21.66 -25.63 7.44
C GLU A 92 22.21 -25.44 8.86
N VAL A 93 23.05 -24.44 9.09
CA VAL A 93 23.56 -24.11 10.43
C VAL A 93 22.42 -23.76 11.39
N LEU A 94 21.47 -22.92 10.96
CA LEU A 94 20.29 -22.56 11.74
C LEU A 94 19.37 -23.76 12.01
N SER A 95 19.24 -24.67 11.05
CA SER A 95 18.38 -25.86 11.18
C SER A 95 18.85 -26.84 12.27
N ARG A 96 20.14 -26.79 12.64
CA ARG A 96 20.73 -27.60 13.71
C ARG A 96 20.53 -26.97 15.09
N THR A 97 20.42 -25.65 15.18
CA THR A 97 20.19 -24.91 16.44
C THR A 97 18.71 -24.70 16.72
N LEU A 98 17.89 -24.58 15.68
CA LEU A 98 16.44 -24.55 15.77
C LEU A 98 15.90 -25.97 15.91
N SER A 99 15.08 -26.21 16.92
CA SER A 99 14.31 -27.46 16.99
C SER A 99 13.39 -27.54 15.78
N GLN A 100 13.66 -28.48 14.87
CA GLN A 100 12.80 -28.77 13.73
C GLN A 100 11.43 -29.25 14.26
N LYS A 101 10.47 -28.34 14.29
CA LYS A 101 9.09 -28.69 14.63
C LYS A 101 8.54 -29.54 13.49
N LYS A 102 8.43 -30.85 13.72
CA LYS A 102 7.57 -31.69 12.90
C LYS A 102 6.18 -31.05 12.83
N PRO A 103 5.44 -31.21 11.72
CA PRO A 103 4.05 -30.81 11.66
C PRO A 103 3.33 -31.32 12.91
N VAL A 104 2.65 -30.42 13.60
CA VAL A 104 1.93 -30.76 14.83
C VAL A 104 0.85 -31.78 14.44
N PRO A 105 0.76 -32.94 15.13
CA PRO A 105 -0.30 -33.90 14.84
C PRO A 105 -1.67 -33.29 15.12
N LEU A 106 -2.71 -33.79 14.45
CA LEU A 106 -4.08 -33.37 14.74
C LEU A 106 -4.40 -33.60 16.22
N PRO A 107 -5.11 -32.66 16.88
CA PRO A 107 -5.49 -32.82 18.27
C PRO A 107 -6.45 -34.00 18.42
N SER A 108 -6.24 -34.79 19.47
CA SER A 108 -7.20 -35.83 19.84
C SER A 108 -8.44 -35.18 20.45
N LEU A 109 -9.58 -35.31 19.77
CA LEU A 109 -10.85 -34.69 20.19
C LEU A 109 -11.62 -35.54 21.21
N THR A 110 -11.42 -36.86 21.19
CA THR A 110 -12.09 -37.82 22.09
C THR A 110 -11.29 -39.12 22.22
N SER A 111 -11.38 -39.76 23.37
CA SER A 111 -10.86 -41.13 23.60
C SER A 111 -11.88 -42.22 23.26
N GLN A 112 -13.15 -41.86 22.99
CA GLN A 112 -14.24 -42.79 22.71
C GLN A 112 -14.97 -42.41 21.41
N PRO A 113 -14.35 -42.60 20.23
CA PRO A 113 -14.90 -42.15 18.96
C PRO A 113 -16.26 -42.79 18.64
N HIS A 114 -16.44 -44.08 18.93
CA HIS A 114 -17.70 -44.78 18.68
C HIS A 114 -18.86 -44.21 19.49
N GLN A 115 -18.63 -43.80 20.74
CA GLN A 115 -19.65 -43.20 21.59
C GLN A 115 -20.06 -41.82 21.06
N VAL A 116 -19.09 -40.98 20.69
CA VAL A 116 -19.35 -39.63 20.16
C VAL A 116 -20.12 -39.70 18.84
N LEU A 117 -19.77 -40.64 17.96
CA LEU A 117 -20.46 -40.82 16.68
C LEU A 117 -21.87 -41.43 16.80
N ALA A 118 -22.14 -42.13 17.90
CA ALA A 118 -23.46 -42.69 18.20
C ALA A 118 -24.34 -41.77 19.06
N ALA A 119 -23.82 -40.60 19.47
CA ALA A 119 -24.58 -39.62 20.22
C ALA A 119 -25.70 -39.00 19.37
N ASP A 120 -26.63 -38.33 20.04
CA ASP A 120 -27.73 -37.65 19.37
C ASP A 120 -27.21 -36.64 18.35
N LEU A 121 -27.83 -36.66 17.16
CA LEU A 121 -27.48 -35.75 16.08
C LEU A 121 -27.89 -34.32 16.43
N VAL A 122 -27.31 -33.36 15.71
CA VAL A 122 -27.72 -31.96 15.78
C VAL A 122 -29.23 -31.85 15.44
N PRO A 123 -30.05 -31.21 16.29
CA PRO A 123 -31.48 -31.05 16.03
C PRO A 123 -31.74 -30.40 14.67
N PHE A 124 -32.72 -30.92 13.93
CA PHE A 124 -33.05 -30.39 12.61
C PHE A 124 -33.50 -28.93 12.64
N THR A 125 -34.10 -28.49 13.74
CA THR A 125 -34.48 -27.09 13.99
C THR A 125 -33.30 -26.14 13.85
N ASP A 126 -32.13 -26.53 14.35
CA ASP A 126 -30.92 -25.71 14.34
C ASP A 126 -30.38 -25.59 12.92
N VAL A 127 -30.39 -26.70 12.17
CA VAL A 127 -29.99 -26.73 10.75
C VAL A 127 -30.89 -25.83 9.91
N GLN A 128 -32.21 -25.89 10.13
CA GLN A 128 -33.17 -25.03 9.45
C GLN A 128 -32.97 -23.55 9.80
N GLN A 129 -32.74 -23.25 11.08
CA GLN A 129 -32.49 -21.88 11.53
C GLN A 129 -31.23 -21.31 10.90
N VAL A 130 -30.12 -22.05 10.91
CA VAL A 130 -28.86 -21.62 10.28
C VAL A 130 -29.04 -21.42 8.77
N SER A 131 -29.76 -22.32 8.10
CA SER A 131 -30.06 -22.20 6.67
C SER A 131 -30.85 -20.92 6.36
N LYS A 132 -31.84 -20.58 7.20
CA LYS A 132 -32.62 -19.33 7.07
C LYS A 132 -31.74 -18.10 7.27
N ILE A 133 -30.86 -18.11 8.27
CA ILE A 133 -29.92 -17.01 8.52
C ILE A 133 -28.98 -16.82 7.33
N ALA A 134 -28.45 -17.91 6.77
CA ALA A 134 -27.58 -17.86 5.60
C ALA A 134 -28.30 -17.30 4.37
N ALA A 135 -29.53 -17.72 4.11
CA ALA A 135 -30.34 -17.20 3.01
C ALA A 135 -30.66 -15.70 3.18
N TYR A 136 -30.90 -15.26 4.42
CA TYR A 136 -31.12 -13.85 4.73
C TYR A 136 -29.86 -13.02 4.50
N ALA A 137 -28.69 -13.50 4.96
CA ALA A 137 -27.41 -12.84 4.71
C ALA A 137 -27.10 -12.74 3.22
N TYR A 138 -27.32 -13.81 2.45
CA TYR A 138 -27.18 -13.80 1.00
C TYR A 138 -28.10 -12.76 0.33
N SER A 139 -29.35 -12.67 0.79
CA SER A 139 -30.30 -11.67 0.30
C SER A 139 -29.85 -10.24 0.61
N ALA A 140 -29.25 -10.00 1.77
CA ALA A 140 -28.70 -8.69 2.13
C ALA A 140 -27.51 -8.30 1.25
N ILE A 141 -26.65 -9.25 0.86
CA ILE A 141 -25.51 -8.98 -0.04
C ILE A 141 -25.99 -8.47 -1.40
N SER A 142 -27.16 -8.90 -1.89
CA SER A 142 -27.73 -8.38 -3.15
C SER A 142 -28.07 -6.88 -3.11
N GLN A 143 -28.18 -6.29 -1.92
CA GLN A 143 -28.40 -4.85 -1.73
C GLN A 143 -27.09 -4.05 -1.83
N ILE A 144 -25.93 -4.71 -1.87
CA ILE A 144 -24.64 -4.06 -2.12
C ILE A 144 -24.54 -3.80 -3.63
N LYS A 145 -25.17 -2.71 -4.06
CA LYS A 145 -25.19 -2.24 -5.45
C LYS A 145 -25.20 -0.72 -5.48
N VAL A 146 -24.79 -0.15 -6.61
CA VAL A 146 -24.91 1.28 -6.86
C VAL A 146 -26.31 1.55 -7.38
N ASP A 147 -27.08 2.38 -6.68
CA ASP A 147 -28.36 2.87 -7.18
C ASP A 147 -28.11 3.98 -8.21
N ALA A 148 -28.47 3.71 -9.48
CA ALA A 148 -28.35 4.71 -10.54
C ALA A 148 -29.25 5.93 -10.25
N LYS A 149 -28.65 7.12 -10.20
CA LYS A 149 -29.36 8.39 -10.01
C LYS A 149 -29.45 9.20 -11.30
N GLU A 150 -28.36 9.27 -12.04
CA GLU A 150 -28.23 10.05 -13.27
C GLU A 150 -27.45 9.25 -14.31
N GLU A 151 -27.58 9.64 -15.57
CA GLU A 151 -26.83 9.03 -16.67
C GLU A 151 -25.38 9.50 -16.63
N LEU A 152 -24.43 8.56 -16.52
CA LEU A 152 -22.99 8.89 -16.50
C LEU A 152 -22.44 9.24 -17.88
N VAL A 153 -23.17 8.93 -18.95
CA VAL A 153 -22.75 9.12 -20.34
C VAL A 153 -23.89 9.75 -21.12
N VAL A 154 -23.72 11.00 -21.55
CA VAL A 154 -24.70 11.67 -22.42
C VAL A 154 -24.20 11.69 -23.86
N GLN A 155 -25.09 11.39 -24.80
CA GLN A 155 -24.77 11.44 -26.22
C GLN A 155 -25.11 12.82 -26.78
N PHE A 156 -24.07 13.56 -27.18
CA PHE A 156 -24.26 14.83 -27.87
C PHE A 156 -24.58 14.55 -29.34
N ALA A 157 -25.81 14.81 -29.75
CA ALA A 157 -26.19 14.92 -31.16
C ALA A 157 -26.08 16.38 -31.61
N ILE A 158 -25.51 16.59 -32.80
CA ILE A 158 -25.50 17.90 -33.46
C ILE A 158 -26.83 18.04 -34.23
N PRO A 159 -27.54 19.20 -34.15
CA PRO A 159 -28.81 19.43 -34.84
C PRO A 159 -28.76 19.26 -36.36
#